data_AF-A0A965B9B3-F1
#
_entry.id   AF-A0A965B9B3-F1
#
_cell.length_a   1.000
_cell.length_b   1.000
_cell.length_c   1.000
_cell.angle_alpha   90.00
_cell.angle_beta   90.00
_cell.angle_gamma   90.00
#
_symmetry.space_group_name_H-M   'P 1'
#
loop_
_entity.id
_entity.type
_entity.pdbx_description
1 polymer ?
#
loop_
_entity_poly.entity_id
_entity_poly.type
_entity_poly.pdbx_seq_one_letter_code
_entity_poly.pdbx_strand_id
1 'polypeptide(L)'
;ADTLLRGLRSPDGPDHIDPGLPMDSGWRGTLPPETGFAHLDDVPVSVVVDLARSGSDLARQHRGPLGPPASLLDQDVLQVSSGGIGVAVPMRCVLAMAAMGFLPEAAAGGDVIRVRALPGWLRLDARFGSVFCRRGDPALLL
;
A
#
# COMPACT_ATOMS: atom_id res chain seq x y z
N ALA A 1 7.40 22.86 4.08
CA ALA A 1 8.22 21.75 3.54
C ALA A 1 9.70 21.85 3.97
N ASP A 2 10.29 23.05 3.96
CA ASP A 2 11.73 23.24 4.26
C ASP A 2 12.17 22.78 5.65
N THR A 3 11.30 22.92 6.66
CA THR A 3 11.58 22.46 8.04
C THR A 3 11.75 20.93 8.11
N LEU A 4 10.86 20.17 7.47
CA LEU A 4 10.92 18.71 7.40
C LEU A 4 12.19 18.23 6.67
N LEU A 5 12.49 18.85 5.52
CA LEU A 5 13.71 18.55 4.74
C LEU A 5 14.99 18.82 5.53
N ARG A 6 15.01 19.85 6.38
CA ARG A 6 16.15 20.17 7.25
C ARG A 6 16.31 19.17 8.40
N GLY A 7 15.19 18.74 8.99
CA GLY A 7 15.16 17.70 10.03
C GLY A 7 15.70 16.36 9.54
N LEU A 8 15.24 15.89 8.37
CA LEU A 8 15.68 14.61 7.78
C LEU A 8 17.18 14.56 7.40
N ARG A 9 17.82 15.72 7.20
CA ARG A 9 19.25 15.82 6.83
C ARG A 9 20.18 15.92 8.02
N SER A 10 19.65 16.06 9.24
CA SER A 10 20.45 16.22 10.45
C SER A 10 20.49 14.90 11.21
N PRO A 11 21.59 14.13 11.14
CA PRO A 11 21.71 12.84 11.85
C PRO A 11 21.67 12.99 13.38
N ASP A 12 22.01 14.17 13.90
CA ASP A 12 21.86 14.56 15.31
C ASP A 12 20.65 15.50 15.53
N GLY A 13 19.68 15.46 14.62
CA GLY A 13 18.46 16.27 14.69
C GLY A 13 17.53 15.86 15.83
N PRO A 14 16.49 16.67 16.12
CA PRO A 14 15.53 16.33 17.17
C PRO A 14 14.86 14.97 16.91
N ASP A 15 14.65 14.18 17.97
CA ASP A 15 13.96 12.87 17.93
C ASP A 15 12.55 12.95 17.33
N HIS A 16 11.95 14.14 17.32
CA HIS A 16 10.64 14.43 16.77
C HIS A 16 10.74 15.52 15.69
N ILE A 17 10.15 15.26 14.52
CA ILE A 17 10.00 16.25 13.45
C ILE A 17 8.54 16.63 13.32
N ASP A 18 8.23 17.92 13.51
CA ASP A 18 6.89 18.47 13.29
C ASP A 18 6.59 18.52 11.77
N PRO A 19 5.60 17.74 11.28
CA PRO A 19 5.23 17.74 9.86
C PRO A 19 4.40 18.98 9.46
N GLY A 20 3.97 19.81 10.42
CA GLY A 20 3.07 20.93 10.21
C GLY A 20 1.60 20.56 10.41
N LEU A 21 0.70 21.46 9.98
CA LEU A 21 -0.74 21.26 10.11
C LEU A 21 -1.25 20.09 9.26
N PRO A 22 -2.27 19.35 9.74
CA PRO A 22 -2.97 18.37 8.93
C PRO A 22 -3.51 18.99 7.63
N MET A 23 -3.30 18.30 6.50
CA MET A 23 -3.72 18.75 5.16
C MET A 23 -4.92 17.95 4.63
N ASP A 24 -5.72 17.33 5.50
CA ASP A 24 -6.83 16.43 5.15
C ASP A 24 -7.81 17.06 4.15
N SER A 25 -8.09 18.35 4.32
CA SER A 25 -8.97 19.13 3.42
C SER A 25 -8.39 19.37 2.02
N GLY A 26 -7.08 19.16 1.83
CA GLY A 26 -6.41 19.25 0.53
C GLY A 26 -6.52 17.98 -0.31
N TRP A 27 -7.05 16.89 0.25
CA TRP A 27 -7.22 15.62 -0.47
C TRP A 27 -8.49 15.65 -1.32
N ARG A 28 -8.40 15.11 -2.54
CA ARG A 28 -9.53 15.07 -3.49
C ARG A 28 -10.64 14.08 -3.09
N GLY A 29 -10.50 13.38 -1.98
CA GLY A 29 -11.45 12.37 -1.53
C GLY A 29 -11.28 12.03 -0.06
N THR A 30 -12.19 11.20 0.45
CA THR A 30 -12.15 10.76 1.85
C THR A 30 -10.86 10.01 2.13
N LEU A 31 -10.21 10.35 3.25
CA LEU A 31 -9.07 9.59 3.76
C LEU A 31 -9.53 8.26 4.37
N PRO A 32 -8.67 7.23 4.40
CA PRO A 32 -8.96 6.04 5.17
C PRO A 32 -9.15 6.41 6.65
N PRO A 33 -10.11 5.80 7.36
CA PRO A 33 -10.24 6.01 8.80
C PRO A 33 -9.01 5.46 9.54
N GLU A 34 -8.77 5.91 10.76
CA GLU A 34 -7.63 5.43 11.56
C GLU A 34 -7.85 4.01 12.12
N THR A 35 -9.11 3.67 12.42
CA THR A 35 -9.51 2.43 13.11
C THR A 35 -10.70 1.74 12.41
N GLY A 36 -11.11 0.58 12.93
CA GLY A 36 -12.27 -0.18 12.43
C GLY A 36 -11.95 -1.22 11.35
N PHE A 37 -10.67 -1.39 10.99
CA PHE A 37 -10.25 -2.45 10.07
C PHE A 37 -10.28 -3.82 10.75
N ALA A 38 -11.05 -4.74 10.18
CA ALA A 38 -11.02 -6.15 10.55
C ALA A 38 -9.77 -6.82 9.95
N HIS A 39 -9.02 -7.54 10.78
CA HIS A 39 -7.94 -8.38 10.29
C HIS A 39 -8.52 -9.61 9.56
N LEU A 40 -7.97 -9.91 8.38
CA LEU A 40 -8.39 -11.06 7.58
C LEU A 40 -7.36 -12.18 7.61
N ASP A 41 -6.11 -11.87 7.27
CA ASP A 41 -5.04 -12.87 7.19
C ASP A 41 -3.65 -12.23 7.25
N ASP A 42 -2.63 -13.05 7.53
CA ASP A 42 -1.21 -12.70 7.51
C ASP A 42 -0.53 -13.41 6.33
N VAL A 43 -0.16 -12.63 5.30
CA VAL A 43 0.43 -13.16 4.06
C VAL A 43 1.95 -13.14 4.17
N PRO A 44 2.67 -14.25 3.89
CA PRO A 44 4.13 -14.25 3.90
C PRO A 44 4.70 -13.18 2.96
N VAL A 45 5.68 -12.41 3.43
CA VAL A 45 6.32 -11.36 2.62
C VAL A 45 6.89 -11.90 1.31
N SER A 46 7.42 -13.13 1.30
CA SER A 46 7.96 -13.77 0.09
C SER A 46 6.95 -13.81 -1.06
N VAL A 47 5.68 -14.13 -0.77
CA VAL A 47 4.60 -14.16 -1.78
C VAL A 47 4.43 -12.78 -2.40
N VAL A 48 4.44 -11.72 -1.58
CA VAL A 48 4.26 -10.35 -2.04
C VAL A 48 5.48 -9.85 -2.83
N VAL A 49 6.69 -10.24 -2.43
CA VAL A 49 7.93 -9.95 -3.16
C VAL A 49 7.92 -10.61 -4.54
N ASP A 50 7.49 -11.87 -4.64
CA ASP A 50 7.42 -12.59 -5.92
C ASP A 50 6.37 -11.97 -6.86
N LEU A 51 5.22 -11.57 -6.31
CA LEU A 51 4.21 -10.79 -7.05
C LEU A 51 4.75 -9.44 -7.52
N ALA A 52 5.50 -8.72 -6.67
CA ALA A 52 6.09 -7.43 -7.01
C ALA A 52 7.13 -7.55 -8.13
N ARG A 53 7.98 -8.58 -8.09
CA ARG A 53 8.96 -8.89 -9.15
C ARG A 53 8.25 -9.18 -10.47
N SER A 54 7.31 -10.13 -10.45
CA SER A 54 6.54 -10.54 -11.63
C SER A 54 5.75 -9.37 -12.25
N GLY A 55 5.08 -8.57 -11.42
CA GLY A 55 4.34 -7.38 -11.85
C GLY A 55 5.26 -6.30 -12.42
N SER A 56 6.42 -6.07 -11.80
CA SER A 56 7.41 -5.11 -12.30
C SER A 56 7.98 -5.53 -13.64
N ASP A 57 8.22 -6.82 -13.84
CA ASP A 57 8.72 -7.37 -15.10
C ASP A 57 7.69 -7.20 -16.21
N LEU A 58 6.43 -7.55 -15.93
CA LEU A 58 5.33 -7.39 -16.87
C LEU A 58 5.06 -5.92 -17.21
N ALA A 59 5.16 -5.04 -16.20
CA ALA A 59 5.04 -3.59 -16.38
C ALA A 59 6.15 -3.03 -17.28
N ARG A 60 7.39 -3.55 -17.21
CA ARG A 60 8.48 -3.14 -18.10
C ARG A 60 8.26 -3.61 -19.53
N GLN A 61 7.73 -4.82 -19.73
CA GLN A 61 7.45 -5.38 -21.06
C GLN A 61 6.32 -4.65 -21.79
N HIS A 62 5.31 -4.15 -21.05
CA HIS A 62 4.10 -3.54 -21.62
C HIS A 62 4.00 -2.04 -21.35
N ARG A 63 5.12 -1.37 -21.05
CA ARG A 63 5.12 0.05 -20.71
C ARG A 63 4.76 0.92 -21.92
N GLY A 64 3.73 1.75 -21.77
CA GLY A 64 3.40 2.80 -22.73
C GLY A 64 3.96 4.18 -22.33
N PRO A 65 3.71 5.23 -23.12
CA PRO A 65 4.14 6.60 -22.82
C PRO A 65 3.67 7.13 -21.47
N LEU A 66 2.52 6.66 -20.99
CA LEU A 66 1.91 7.05 -19.71
C LEU A 66 2.25 6.10 -18.54
N GLY A 67 3.13 5.13 -18.76
CA GLY A 67 3.50 4.13 -17.77
C GLY A 67 2.88 2.75 -18.01
N PRO A 68 2.85 1.89 -16.97
CA PRO A 68 2.22 0.57 -17.04
C PRO A 68 0.73 0.67 -17.37
N PRO A 69 0.16 -0.32 -18.07
CA PRO A 69 -1.26 -0.29 -18.42
C PRO A 69 -2.14 -0.38 -17.16
N ALA A 70 -3.23 0.37 -17.14
CA ALA A 70 -4.17 0.40 -16.00
C ALA A 70 -4.73 -1.01 -15.70
N SER A 71 -4.98 -1.82 -16.73
CA SER A 71 -5.41 -3.22 -16.57
C SER A 71 -4.44 -4.07 -15.76
N LEU A 72 -3.12 -3.87 -15.90
CA LEU A 72 -2.14 -4.54 -15.06
C LEU A 72 -2.23 -4.04 -13.62
N LEU A 73 -2.35 -2.74 -13.43
CA LEU A 73 -2.41 -2.14 -12.09
C LEU A 73 -3.68 -2.52 -11.32
N ASP A 74 -4.81 -2.64 -12.02
CA ASP A 74 -6.12 -3.01 -11.50
C ASP A 74 -6.36 -4.52 -11.49
N GLN A 75 -5.38 -5.32 -11.91
CA GLN A 75 -5.47 -6.76 -11.84
C GLN A 75 -5.46 -7.20 -10.37
N ASP A 76 -6.45 -8.00 -9.99
CA ASP A 76 -6.47 -8.71 -8.71
C ASP A 76 -5.45 -9.85 -8.72
N VAL A 77 -4.47 -9.80 -7.81
CA VAL A 77 -3.31 -10.71 -7.81
C VAL A 77 -3.22 -11.60 -6.58
N LEU A 78 -3.99 -11.27 -5.55
CA LEU A 78 -4.13 -12.08 -4.35
C LEU A 78 -5.57 -11.98 -3.84
N GLN A 79 -6.16 -13.10 -3.45
CA GLN A 79 -7.47 -13.15 -2.80
C GLN A 79 -7.26 -13.60 -1.35
N VAL A 80 -7.85 -12.86 -0.42
CA VAL A 80 -7.76 -13.13 1.02
C VAL A 80 -9.15 -13.15 1.60
N SER A 81 -9.46 -14.14 2.42
CA SER A 81 -10.80 -14.27 3.00
C SER A 81 -10.77 -14.80 4.42
N SER A 82 -11.66 -14.26 5.26
CA SER A 82 -11.86 -14.69 6.64
C SER A 82 -13.28 -14.37 7.10
N GLY A 83 -13.92 -15.30 7.82
CA GLY A 83 -15.24 -15.05 8.43
C GLY A 83 -16.34 -14.57 7.47
N GLY A 84 -16.34 -15.03 6.21
CA GLY A 84 -17.31 -14.62 5.19
C GLY A 84 -16.98 -13.30 4.48
N ILE A 85 -15.88 -12.63 4.84
CA ILE A 85 -15.38 -11.43 4.16
C ILE A 85 -14.25 -11.86 3.22
N GLY A 86 -14.40 -11.58 1.93
CA GLY A 86 -13.36 -11.75 0.91
C GLY A 86 -12.87 -10.42 0.36
N VAL A 87 -11.57 -10.28 0.17
CA VAL A 87 -10.95 -9.11 -0.45
C VAL A 87 -9.93 -9.52 -1.50
N ALA A 88 -9.94 -8.79 -2.60
CA ALA A 88 -8.90 -8.83 -3.60
C ALA A 88 -7.84 -7.78 -3.30
N VAL A 89 -6.57 -8.14 -3.49
CA VAL A 89 -5.45 -7.21 -3.47
C VAL A 89 -5.05 -6.93 -4.92
N PRO A 90 -5.18 -5.67 -5.38
CA PRO A 90 -4.82 -5.34 -6.75
C PRO A 90 -3.30 -5.12 -6.87
N MET A 91 -2.75 -5.35 -8.08
CA MET A 91 -1.32 -5.24 -8.37
C MET A 91 -0.75 -3.86 -8.01
N ARG A 92 -1.55 -2.79 -8.17
CA ARG A 92 -1.17 -1.42 -7.75
C ARG A 92 -0.74 -1.35 -6.28
N CYS A 93 -1.36 -2.12 -5.39
CA CYS A 93 -0.98 -2.12 -3.97
C CYS A 93 0.35 -2.83 -3.76
N VAL A 94 0.57 -3.95 -4.46
CA VAL A 94 1.83 -4.70 -4.40
C VAL A 94 3.00 -3.87 -4.93
N LEU A 95 2.84 -3.26 -6.10
CA LEU A 95 3.85 -2.37 -6.67
C LEU A 95 4.09 -1.13 -5.81
N ALA A 96 3.06 -0.56 -5.19
CA ALA A 96 3.22 0.55 -4.25
C ALA A 96 4.04 0.14 -3.02
N MET A 97 3.77 -1.02 -2.41
CA MET A 97 4.57 -1.51 -1.29
C MET A 97 6.05 -1.67 -1.67
N ALA A 98 6.32 -2.23 -2.84
CA ALA A 98 7.69 -2.39 -3.33
C ALA A 98 8.37 -1.05 -3.62
N ALA A 99 7.71 -0.15 -4.36
CA ALA A 99 8.26 1.16 -4.74
C ALA A 99 8.53 2.07 -3.53
N MET A 100 7.74 1.93 -2.46
CA MET A 100 7.90 2.67 -1.21
C MET A 100 8.92 2.03 -0.25
N GLY A 101 9.53 0.89 -0.61
CA GLY A 101 10.49 0.20 0.24
C GLY A 101 9.88 -0.46 1.47
N PHE A 102 8.58 -0.79 1.43
CA PHE A 102 7.90 -1.43 2.55
C PHE A 102 8.19 -2.92 2.67
N LEU A 103 8.66 -3.52 1.57
CA LEU A 103 9.08 -4.92 1.52
C LEU A 103 10.58 -5.00 1.83
N PRO A 104 11.01 -5.86 2.77
CA PRO A 104 12.43 -6.07 3.04
C PRO A 104 13.14 -6.68 1.80
N GLU A 105 14.37 -6.24 1.54
CA GLU A 105 15.19 -6.73 0.42
C GLU A 105 15.60 -8.19 0.60
N ALA A 106 15.85 -8.59 1.86
CA ALA A 106 15.97 -9.97 2.29
C ALA A 106 14.85 -10.28 3.27
N ALA A 107 13.94 -11.17 2.90
CA ALA A 107 12.93 -11.68 3.82
C ALA A 107 13.66 -12.49 4.91
N ALA A 108 13.91 -11.88 6.06
CA ALA A 108 14.20 -12.66 7.25
C ALA A 108 12.96 -13.54 7.50
N GLY A 109 13.16 -14.84 7.70
CA GLY A 109 12.05 -15.77 7.88
C GLY A 109 11.10 -15.27 8.97
N GLY A 110 9.80 -15.19 8.65
CA GLY A 110 8.75 -14.81 9.60
C GLY A 110 8.10 -13.43 9.38
N ASP A 111 8.61 -12.60 8.48
CA ASP A 111 7.93 -11.34 8.13
C ASP A 111 6.62 -11.60 7.34
N VAL A 112 5.55 -10.92 7.75
CA VAL A 112 4.21 -11.04 7.15
C VAL A 112 3.64 -9.67 6.79
N ILE A 113 2.82 -9.65 5.75
CA ILE A 113 1.95 -8.54 5.37
C ILE A 113 0.56 -8.82 5.93
N ARG A 114 0.11 -7.99 6.87
CA ARG A 114 -1.21 -8.15 7.46
C ARG A 114 -2.25 -7.54 6.55
N VAL A 115 -3.24 -8.33 6.17
CA VAL A 115 -4.34 -7.89 5.31
C VAL A 115 -5.52 -7.54 6.19
N ARG A 116 -5.98 -6.30 6.09
CA ARG A 116 -7.13 -5.81 6.86
C ARG A 116 -8.12 -5.09 5.97
N ALA A 117 -9.38 -5.12 6.39
CA ALA A 117 -10.49 -4.66 5.60
C ALA A 117 -11.53 -3.88 6.41
N LEU A 118 -12.04 -2.82 5.79
CA LEU A 118 -13.29 -2.12 6.09
C LEU A 118 -14.13 -2.15 4.80
N PRO A 119 -15.48 -2.09 4.83
CA PRO A 119 -16.30 -2.13 3.61
C PRO A 119 -15.76 -1.34 2.39
N GLY A 120 -15.28 -0.10 2.57
CA GLY A 120 -14.74 0.73 1.49
C GLY A 120 -13.20 0.78 1.39
N TRP A 121 -12.46 0.06 2.22
CA TRP A 121 -11.00 0.18 2.30
C TRP A 121 -10.29 -1.17 2.51
N LEU A 122 -9.19 -1.34 1.79
CA LEU A 122 -8.16 -2.35 2.04
C LEU A 122 -6.98 -1.66 2.71
N ARG A 123 -6.40 -2.32 3.70
CA ARG A 123 -5.16 -1.91 4.34
C ARG A 123 -4.19 -3.09 4.35
N LEU A 124 -3.00 -2.87 3.82
CA LEU A 124 -1.88 -3.81 3.86
C LEU A 124 -0.83 -3.23 4.80
N ASP A 125 -0.56 -3.92 5.91
CA ASP A 125 0.43 -3.51 6.89
C ASP A 125 1.71 -4.33 6.73
N ALA A 126 2.79 -3.67 6.31
CA ALA A 126 4.13 -4.20 6.32
C ALA A 126 4.90 -3.68 7.55
N ARG A 127 6.13 -4.15 7.74
CA ARG A 127 7.00 -3.69 8.81
C ARG A 127 7.35 -2.20 8.71
N PHE A 128 7.61 -1.72 7.50
CA PHE A 128 8.15 -0.37 7.26
C PHE A 128 7.10 0.64 6.77
N GLY A 129 5.83 0.22 6.69
CA GLY A 129 4.75 1.10 6.26
C GLY A 129 3.48 0.34 5.91
N SER A 130 2.44 1.10 5.55
CA SER A 130 1.15 0.56 5.17
C SER A 130 0.68 1.15 3.85
N VAL A 131 0.01 0.34 3.04
CA VAL A 131 -0.69 0.80 1.84
C VAL A 131 -2.19 0.71 2.07
N PHE A 132 -2.88 1.80 1.75
CA PHE A 132 -4.33 1.88 1.79
C PHE A 132 -4.87 1.95 0.36
N CYS A 133 -5.91 1.17 0.07
CA CYS A 133 -6.60 1.24 -1.21
C CYS A 133 -8.10 1.35 -1.00
N ARG A 134 -8.75 2.18 -1.80
CA ARG A 134 -10.21 2.22 -1.87
C ARG A 134 -10.70 0.90 -2.48
N ARG A 135 -11.81 0.39 -1.97
CA ARG A 135 -12.48 -0.81 -2.48
C ARG A 135 -13.85 -0.44 -3.05
N GLY A 136 -14.30 -1.24 -4.01
CA GLY A 136 -15.60 -1.06 -4.69
C GLY A 136 -15.51 -0.12 -5.89
N ASP A 137 -16.57 -0.13 -6.70
CA ASP A 137 -16.67 0.70 -7.89
C ASP A 137 -16.86 2.18 -7.48
N PRO A 138 -15.96 3.10 -7.89
CA PRO A 138 -16.13 4.53 -7.64
C PRO A 138 -17.43 5.10 -8.21
N ALA A 139 -18.06 4.44 -9.20
CA ALA A 139 -19.35 4.85 -9.77
C ALA A 139 -20.54 4.66 -8.83
N LEU A 140 -20.40 3.91 -7.73
CA LEU A 140 -21.47 3.67 -6.74
C LEU A 140 -21.51 4.73 -5.61
N LEU A 141 -20.78 5.84 -5.76
CA LEU A 141 -20.73 6.95 -4.79
C LEU A 141 -21.48 8.21 -5.28
N LEU A 142 -22.34 8.08 -6.30
CA LEU A 142 -23.18 9.15 -6.85
C LEU A 142 -24.67 8.89 -6.55
#